data_AF-A0A8S4QVU5-F1
#
_entry.id   AF-A0A8S4QVU5-F1
#
_cell.length_a   1.000
_cell.length_b   1.000
_cell.length_c   1.000
_cell.angle_alpha   90.00
_cell.angle_beta   90.00
_cell.angle_gamma   90.00
#
_symmetry.space_group_name_H-M   'P 1'
#
loop_
_entity.id
_entity.type
_entity.pdbx_description
1 polymer ?
#
loop_
_entity_poly.entity_id
_entity_poly.type
_entity_poly.pdbx_seq_one_letter_code
_entity_poly.pdbx_strand_id
1 'polypeptide(L)'
;AMQHPQINTIVIIAEGIPENMTRKIIKLADTRGVNIIGPATVGGIKPGCFKIGNTAGMIDNIVDSKLYRPGSVAYVSRSGGMSNELNNVLSKEADGVCEGVAIGGDRYPGTTFVDHLLR
;
A
#
# COMPACT_ATOMS: atom_id res chain seq x y z
N ALA A 1 -2.59 16.00 -10.29
CA ALA A 1 -3.31 15.16 -9.32
C ALA A 1 -3.78 15.94 -8.08
N MET A 2 -2.88 16.43 -7.22
CA MET A 2 -3.24 17.13 -5.96
C MET A 2 -3.95 18.50 -6.11
N GLN A 3 -4.21 18.95 -7.34
CA GLN A 3 -5.04 20.12 -7.63
C GLN A 3 -6.54 19.76 -7.75
N HIS A 4 -6.86 18.47 -7.85
CA HIS A 4 -8.23 17.97 -8.01
C HIS A 4 -8.75 17.44 -6.68
N PRO A 5 -9.75 18.08 -6.06
CA PRO A 5 -10.20 17.72 -4.71
C PRO A 5 -10.89 16.36 -4.63
N GLN A 6 -11.31 15.77 -5.75
CA GLN A 6 -11.88 14.41 -5.76
C GLN A 6 -10.85 13.29 -5.55
N ILE A 7 -9.55 13.61 -5.59
CA ILE A 7 -8.48 12.61 -5.43
C ILE A 7 -7.99 12.61 -3.98
N ASN A 8 -8.46 11.61 -3.22
CA ASN A 8 -8.15 11.49 -1.78
C ASN A 8 -6.91 10.62 -1.50
N THR A 9 -6.47 9.82 -2.46
CA THR A 9 -5.32 8.92 -2.29
C THR A 9 -4.55 8.80 -3.58
N ILE A 10 -3.23 8.93 -3.49
CA ILE A 10 -2.29 8.81 -4.61
C ILE A 10 -1.27 7.73 -4.26
N VAL A 11 -0.97 6.86 -5.22
CA VAL A 11 0.05 5.82 -5.06
C VAL A 11 1.20 6.12 -6.01
N ILE A 12 2.40 6.28 -5.46
CA ILE A 12 3.61 6.63 -6.21
C ILE A 12 4.46 5.36 -6.34
N ILE A 13 4.42 4.74 -7.53
CA ILE A 13 5.11 3.47 -7.78
C ILE A 13 6.62 3.66 -7.98
N ALA A 14 7.02 4.78 -8.58
CA ALA A 14 8.41 5.03 -8.98
C ALA A 14 9.38 4.97 -7.78
N GLU A 15 10.49 4.28 -7.99
CA GLU A 15 11.63 4.22 -7.07
C GLU A 15 12.72 5.21 -7.50
N GLY A 16 13.54 5.66 -6.54
CA GLY A 16 14.68 6.54 -6.82
C GLY A 16 14.30 8.02 -6.97
N ILE A 17 13.14 8.43 -6.45
CA ILE A 17 12.79 9.86 -6.38
C ILE A 17 13.73 10.52 -5.35
N PRO A 18 14.44 11.60 -5.71
CA PRO A 18 15.28 12.32 -4.76
C PRO A 18 14.52 12.71 -3.50
N GLU A 19 15.08 12.40 -2.33
CA GLU A 19 14.43 12.62 -1.02
C GLU A 19 13.89 14.04 -0.84
N ASN A 20 14.60 15.04 -1.35
CA ASN A 20 14.17 16.43 -1.28
C ASN A 20 12.86 16.69 -2.04
N MET A 21 12.65 16.02 -3.17
CA MET A 21 11.39 16.09 -3.92
C MET A 21 10.27 15.37 -3.18
N THR A 22 10.55 14.18 -2.64
CA THR A 22 9.58 13.42 -1.83
C THR A 22 9.08 14.23 -0.64
N ARG A 23 9.96 14.94 0.09
CA ARG A 23 9.54 15.84 1.19
C ARG A 23 8.62 16.98 0.73
N LYS A 24 8.84 17.54 -0.47
CA LYS A 24 7.96 18.57 -1.04
C LYS A 24 6.58 18.00 -1.40
N ILE A 25 6.57 16.78 -1.93
CA ILE A 25 5.34 16.04 -2.26
C ILE A 25 4.53 15.77 -0.99
N ILE A 26 5.16 15.27 0.07
CA ILE A 26 4.54 15.00 1.39
C ILE A 26 3.92 16.27 1.95
N LYS A 27 4.71 17.35 2.04
CA LYS A 27 4.23 18.64 2.56
C LYS A 27 3.00 19.15 1.78
N LEU A 28 3.00 18.99 0.46
CA LEU A 28 1.86 19.39 -0.36
C LEU A 28 0.64 18.49 -0.10
N ALA A 29 0.83 17.17 0.00
CA ALA A 29 -0.24 16.22 0.33
C ALA A 29 -0.89 16.54 1.68
N ASP A 30 -0.10 16.82 2.71
CA ASP A 30 -0.58 17.19 4.05
C ASP A 30 -1.46 18.44 3.99
N THR A 31 -1.01 19.47 3.28
CA THR A 31 -1.78 20.72 3.12
C THR A 31 -3.09 20.54 2.35
N ARG A 32 -3.21 19.46 1.57
CA ARG A 32 -4.36 19.15 0.73
C ARG A 32 -5.22 18.02 1.27
N GLY A 33 -4.83 17.38 2.39
CA GLY A 33 -5.54 16.23 2.95
C GLY A 33 -5.54 15.00 2.02
N VAL A 34 -4.48 14.81 1.22
CA VAL A 34 -4.37 13.68 0.29
C VAL A 34 -3.41 12.64 0.84
N ASN A 35 -3.86 11.40 0.95
CA ASN A 35 -3.01 10.29 1.40
C ASN A 35 -2.04 9.87 0.29
N ILE A 36 -0.78 9.60 0.65
CA ILE A 36 0.24 9.08 -0.27
C ILE A 36 0.73 7.72 0.18
N ILE A 37 0.62 6.70 -0.68
CA ILE A 37 1.27 5.40 -0.52
C ILE A 37 2.49 5.37 -1.44
N GLY A 38 3.68 5.07 -0.91
CA GLY A 38 4.96 5.21 -1.63
C GLY A 38 5.71 6.51 -1.25
N PRO A 39 6.77 6.90 -1.99
CA PRO A 39 7.27 6.30 -3.24
C PRO A 39 7.92 4.91 -3.06
N ALA A 40 8.42 4.34 -4.16
CA ALA A 40 9.10 3.04 -4.18
C ALA A 40 8.23 1.90 -3.59
N THR A 41 7.01 1.75 -4.11
CA THR A 41 6.05 0.75 -3.65
C THR A 41 5.33 0.05 -4.79
N VAL A 42 4.89 -1.18 -4.53
CA VAL A 42 3.90 -1.88 -5.35
C VAL A 42 2.46 -1.39 -5.06
N GLY A 43 2.24 -0.79 -3.88
CA GLY A 43 0.97 -0.25 -3.42
C GLY A 43 0.38 -1.02 -2.24
N GLY A 44 -0.65 -1.83 -2.49
CA GLY A 44 -1.45 -2.48 -1.46
C GLY A 44 -2.69 -3.17 -2.01
N ILE A 45 -3.35 -3.96 -1.17
CA ILE A 45 -4.54 -4.73 -1.51
C ILE A 45 -5.53 -4.75 -0.36
N LYS A 46 -6.80 -4.56 -0.69
CA LYS A 46 -7.94 -4.81 0.18
C LYS A 46 -8.80 -5.92 -0.45
N PRO A 47 -8.63 -7.17 -0.01
CA PRO A 47 -9.32 -8.33 -0.60
C PRO A 47 -10.83 -8.14 -0.70
N GLY A 48 -11.38 -8.46 -1.87
CA GLY A 48 -12.81 -8.27 -2.19
C GLY A 48 -13.22 -6.83 -2.49
N CYS A 49 -12.32 -5.84 -2.37
CA CYS A 49 -12.64 -4.43 -2.61
C CYS A 49 -11.79 -3.84 -3.74
N PHE A 50 -10.47 -3.73 -3.54
CA PHE A 50 -9.60 -3.01 -4.45
C PHE A 50 -8.14 -3.46 -4.31
N LYS A 51 -7.39 -3.48 -5.42
CA LYS A 51 -5.94 -3.69 -5.42
C LYS A 51 -5.23 -2.63 -6.23
N ILE A 52 -4.06 -2.20 -5.77
CA ILE A 52 -3.27 -1.19 -6.46
C ILE A 52 -2.34 -1.87 -7.45
N GLY A 53 -2.53 -1.60 -8.74
CA GLY A 53 -1.64 -2.00 -9.83
C GLY A 53 -1.28 -3.49 -9.77
N ASN A 54 0.03 -3.76 -9.68
CA ASN A 54 0.61 -5.10 -9.74
C ASN A 54 0.62 -5.84 -8.38
N THR A 55 0.04 -5.24 -7.32
CA THR A 55 -0.03 -5.88 -6.01
C THR A 55 -0.71 -7.24 -6.12
N ALA A 56 -0.18 -8.22 -5.37
CA ALA A 56 -0.59 -9.63 -5.37
C ALA A 56 -0.33 -10.41 -6.67
N GLY A 57 0.33 -9.82 -7.68
CA GLY A 57 0.74 -10.55 -8.87
C GLY A 57 -0.43 -11.03 -9.74
N MET A 58 -0.27 -12.23 -10.28
CA MET A 58 -1.21 -12.90 -11.20
C MET A 58 -2.39 -13.54 -10.46
N ILE A 59 -3.39 -13.99 -11.22
CA ILE A 59 -4.67 -14.46 -10.66
C ILE A 59 -4.53 -15.77 -9.86
N ASP A 60 -3.59 -16.63 -10.26
CA ASP A 60 -3.18 -17.82 -9.53
C ASP A 60 -2.81 -17.48 -8.08
N ASN A 61 -1.91 -16.52 -7.87
CA ASN A 61 -1.52 -16.09 -6.53
C ASN A 61 -2.68 -15.45 -5.74
N ILE A 62 -3.59 -14.72 -6.43
CA ILE A 62 -4.78 -14.15 -5.78
C ILE A 62 -5.71 -15.25 -5.28
N VAL A 63 -5.89 -16.33 -6.03
CA VAL A 63 -6.72 -17.47 -5.62
C VAL A 63 -6.03 -18.27 -4.52
N ASP A 64 -4.74 -18.58 -4.68
CA ASP A 64 -3.95 -19.38 -3.74
C ASP A 64 -3.83 -18.68 -2.39
N SER A 65 -3.58 -17.37 -2.38
CA SER A 65 -3.52 -16.55 -1.16
C SER A 65 -4.91 -16.09 -0.68
N LYS A 66 -6.00 -16.56 -1.30
CA LYS A 66 -7.38 -16.26 -0.94
C LYS A 66 -7.67 -14.75 -0.86
N LEU A 67 -7.12 -13.94 -1.78
CA LEU A 67 -7.22 -12.47 -1.77
C LEU A 67 -8.48 -11.92 -2.49
N TYR A 68 -9.40 -12.80 -2.89
CA TYR A 68 -10.68 -12.43 -3.49
C TYR A 68 -11.78 -12.12 -2.46
N ARG A 69 -11.53 -12.36 -1.17
CA ARG A 69 -12.47 -12.09 -0.06
C ARG A 69 -11.74 -11.57 1.19
N PRO A 70 -12.38 -10.72 2.01
CA PRO A 70 -11.75 -10.23 3.23
C PRO A 70 -11.54 -11.36 4.25
N GLY A 71 -10.43 -11.31 4.99
CA GLY A 71 -10.25 -11.97 6.29
C GLY A 71 -10.25 -10.94 7.41
N SER A 72 -9.59 -11.23 8.53
CA SER A 72 -9.58 -10.37 9.72
C SER A 72 -8.22 -9.76 10.04
N VAL A 73 -7.15 -10.13 9.33
CA VAL A 73 -5.79 -9.64 9.62
C VAL A 73 -5.38 -8.51 8.68
N ALA A 74 -5.11 -7.33 9.21
CA ALA A 74 -4.51 -6.23 8.46
C ALA A 74 -2.99 -6.17 8.69
N TYR A 75 -2.23 -5.73 7.70
CA TYR A 75 -0.79 -5.51 7.84
C TYR A 75 -0.30 -4.28 7.09
N VAL A 76 0.86 -3.79 7.53
CA VAL A 76 1.61 -2.74 6.87
C VAL A 76 3.08 -3.15 6.77
N SER A 77 3.68 -2.97 5.60
CA SER A 77 5.07 -3.34 5.26
C SER A 77 5.77 -2.20 4.54
N ARG A 78 7.11 -2.21 4.48
CA ARG A 78 7.88 -1.36 3.55
C ARG A 78 8.11 -2.03 2.19
N SER A 79 8.44 -3.32 2.20
CA SER A 79 8.76 -4.06 0.99
C SER A 79 7.50 -4.62 0.34
N GLY A 80 7.32 -4.34 -0.95
CA GLY A 80 6.24 -4.90 -1.76
C GLY A 80 6.36 -6.42 -1.97
N GLY A 81 7.59 -6.93 -2.10
CA GLY A 81 7.82 -8.37 -2.20
C GLY A 81 7.42 -9.09 -0.91
N MET A 82 7.86 -8.56 0.25
CA MET A 82 7.49 -9.12 1.55
C MET A 82 6.00 -8.96 1.87
N SER A 83 5.33 -7.94 1.32
CA SER A 83 3.86 -7.83 1.40
C SER A 83 3.17 -9.03 0.74
N ASN A 84 3.71 -9.56 -0.36
CA ASN A 84 3.14 -10.77 -0.96
C ASN A 84 3.44 -12.03 -0.13
N GLU A 85 4.60 -12.09 0.52
CA GLU A 85 4.90 -13.19 1.45
C GLU A 85 3.96 -13.15 2.67
N LEU A 86 3.63 -11.96 3.18
CA LEU A 86 2.61 -11.80 4.23
C LEU A 86 1.23 -12.27 3.76
N ASN A 87 0.84 -11.99 2.51
CA ASN A 87 -0.41 -12.53 1.95
C ASN A 87 -0.40 -14.07 1.98
N ASN A 88 0.70 -14.68 1.54
CA ASN A 88 0.87 -16.14 1.51
C ASN A 88 0.77 -16.73 2.93
N VAL A 89 1.53 -16.21 3.89
CA VAL A 89 1.54 -16.70 5.28
C VAL A 89 0.16 -16.51 5.93
N LEU A 90 -0.45 -15.34 5.83
CA LEU A 90 -1.74 -15.05 6.46
C LEU A 90 -2.90 -15.84 5.84
N SER A 91 -2.80 -16.24 4.57
CA SER A 91 -3.79 -17.11 3.94
C SER A 91 -3.80 -18.55 4.47
N LYS A 92 -2.66 -18.97 5.05
CA LYS A 92 -2.42 -20.32 5.59
C LYS A 92 -2.64 -20.37 7.10
N GLU A 93 -2.12 -19.37 7.81
CA GLU A 93 -2.08 -19.35 9.28
C GLU A 93 -3.22 -18.56 9.93
N ALA A 94 -4.02 -17.83 9.13
CA ALA A 94 -5.18 -17.06 9.61
C ALA A 94 -6.39 -17.22 8.66
N ASP A 95 -7.46 -16.48 8.93
CA ASP A 95 -8.65 -16.42 8.08
C ASP A 95 -8.45 -15.58 6.80
N GLY A 96 -7.28 -14.97 6.64
CA GLY A 96 -6.84 -14.21 5.47
C GLY A 96 -6.66 -12.72 5.72
N VAL A 97 -6.30 -12.00 4.67
CA VAL A 97 -5.97 -10.57 4.73
C VAL A 97 -7.25 -9.72 4.69
N CYS A 98 -7.37 -8.77 5.62
CA CYS A 98 -8.39 -7.72 5.60
C CYS A 98 -7.95 -6.54 4.75
N GLU A 99 -6.74 -6.03 4.99
CA GLU A 99 -6.12 -4.96 4.22
C GLU A 99 -4.59 -5.03 4.37
N GLY A 100 -3.86 -4.92 3.26
CA GLY A 100 -2.40 -4.96 3.23
C GLY A 100 -1.85 -3.74 2.50
N VAL A 101 -0.92 -3.02 3.13
CA VAL A 101 -0.29 -1.83 2.53
C VAL A 101 1.23 -1.96 2.54
N ALA A 102 1.86 -1.66 1.42
CA ALA A 102 3.30 -1.43 1.31
C ALA A 102 3.57 0.08 1.24
N ILE A 103 4.11 0.69 2.30
CA ILE A 103 4.39 2.14 2.34
C ILE A 103 5.56 2.56 1.46
N GLY A 104 6.39 1.60 1.05
CA GLY A 104 7.55 1.80 0.19
C GLY A 104 8.89 1.86 0.91
N GLY A 105 9.97 1.70 0.13
CA GLY A 105 11.35 1.59 0.62
C GLY A 105 12.07 2.93 0.85
N ASP A 106 11.52 4.03 0.33
CA ASP A 106 12.14 5.36 0.42
C ASP A 106 12.26 5.85 1.88
N ARG A 107 13.26 6.71 2.12
CA ARG A 107 13.55 7.25 3.46
C ARG A 107 12.36 7.98 4.09
N TYR A 108 11.63 8.74 3.26
CA TYR A 108 10.44 9.49 3.66
C TYR A 108 9.23 8.95 2.91
N PRO A 109 8.55 7.91 3.42
CA PRO A 109 7.30 7.44 2.82
C PRO A 109 6.20 8.48 3.03
N GLY A 110 5.25 8.54 2.10
CA GLY A 110 4.15 9.50 2.12
C GLY A 110 3.15 9.28 3.26
N THR A 111 3.02 8.04 3.70
CA THR A 111 2.31 7.62 4.91
C THR A 111 3.20 6.63 5.66
N THR A 112 3.14 6.67 6.98
CA THR A 112 3.99 5.90 7.87
C THR A 112 3.29 4.64 8.38
N PHE A 113 4.02 3.79 9.11
CA PHE A 113 3.43 2.64 9.78
C PHE A 113 2.28 3.03 10.71
N VAL A 114 2.46 4.09 11.50
CA VAL A 114 1.46 4.55 12.48
C VAL A 114 0.19 5.00 11.76
N ASP A 115 0.33 5.70 10.63
CA ASP A 115 -0.81 6.18 9.86
C ASP A 115 -1.71 5.05 9.38
N HIS A 116 -1.15 3.88 9.06
CA HIS A 116 -1.95 2.70 8.65
C HIS A 116 -2.42 1.84 9.81
N LEU A 117 -1.72 1.86 10.95
CA LEU A 117 -2.15 1.14 12.15
C LEU A 117 -3.34 1.81 12.84
N LEU A 118 -3.55 3.11 12.64
CA LEU A 118 -4.64 3.88 13.27
C LEU A 118 -5.98 3.84 12.51
N ARG A 119 -6.04 3.33 11.28
CA ARG A 119 -7.24 3.42 10.41
C ARG A 119 -8.25 2.31 10.60
#